data_AF-A0A383AX26-F1
#
_entry.id   AF-A0A383AX26-F1
#
_cell.length_a   1.000
_cell.length_b   1.000
_cell.length_c   1.000
_cell.angle_alpha   90.00
_cell.angle_beta   90.00
_cell.angle_gamma   90.00
#
_symmetry.space_group_name_H-M   'P 1'
#
loop_
_entity.id
_entity.type
_entity.pdbx_description
1 polymer ?
#
loop_
_entity_poly.entity_id
_entity_poly.type
_entity_poly.pdbx_seq_one_letter_code
_entity_poly.pdbx_strand_id
1 'polypeptide(L)'
;MSNKRPKFKRQNWFRYKRLGEKWRRPRGIHSKMRRHFKYRIPVVQSGFRGPANVRGLHPSGFEEVRINTPKEVENVDPKTQAIRIARTVGDKKR
;
A
#
# COMPACT_ATOMS: atom_id res chain seq x y z
N MET A 1 -2.45 -0.43 10.73
CA MET A 1 -1.35 -0.58 9.74
C MET A 1 -0.09 -1.09 10.43
N SER A 2 0.66 -2.00 9.81
CA SER A 2 1.90 -2.53 10.40
C SER A 2 3.01 -1.47 10.35
N ASN A 3 3.15 -0.69 11.42
CA ASN A 3 4.17 0.36 11.58
C ASN A 3 5.62 -0.16 11.41
N LYS A 4 5.82 -1.48 11.53
CA LYS A 4 7.11 -2.16 11.35
C LYS A 4 7.48 -2.47 9.89
N ARG A 5 6.61 -2.22 8.91
CA ARG A 5 6.92 -2.56 7.51
C ARG A 5 7.93 -1.56 6.91
N PRO A 6 8.98 -2.06 6.24
CA PRO A 6 9.85 -1.21 5.43
C PRO A 6 9.07 -0.52 4.32
N LYS A 7 9.49 0.70 3.93
CA LYS A 7 8.87 1.46 2.84
C LYS A 7 9.08 0.87 1.44
N PHE A 8 9.85 -0.23 1.32
CA PHE A 8 10.19 -0.92 0.08
C PHE A 8 10.53 0.01 -1.10
N LYS A 9 11.52 0.88 -0.91
CA LYS A 9 12.00 1.77 -1.97
C LYS A 9 12.97 1.07 -2.92
N ARG A 10 13.08 1.56 -4.16
CA ARG A 10 14.04 1.05 -5.17
C ARG A 10 15.49 1.15 -4.69
N GLN A 11 16.35 0.21 -5.09
CA GLN A 11 17.79 0.35 -4.87
C GLN A 11 18.32 1.68 -5.46
N ASN A 12 19.09 2.43 -4.66
CA ASN A 12 19.69 3.71 -5.03
C ASN A 12 18.68 4.82 -5.42
N TRP A 13 17.41 4.74 -4.97
CA TRP A 13 16.37 5.76 -5.20
C TRP A 13 16.81 7.17 -4.78
N PHE A 14 17.52 7.29 -3.66
CA PHE A 14 17.99 8.58 -3.12
C PHE A 14 19.24 9.10 -3.83
N ARG A 15 19.99 8.25 -4.53
CA ARG A 15 21.29 8.60 -5.12
C ARG A 15 21.12 9.24 -6.50
N TYR A 16 20.12 8.82 -7.26
CA TYR A 16 19.93 9.26 -8.65
C TYR A 16 18.52 9.77 -8.86
N LYS A 17 18.34 11.04 -9.22
CA LYS A 17 17.02 11.66 -9.47
C LYS A 17 16.20 10.91 -10.54
N ARG A 18 16.86 10.32 -11.54
CA ARG A 18 16.22 9.48 -12.57
C ARG A 18 15.61 8.18 -12.02
N LEU A 19 16.03 7.74 -10.83
CA LEU A 19 15.49 6.56 -10.16
C LEU A 19 14.42 7.02 -9.17
N GLY A 20 13.15 6.82 -9.51
CA GLY A 20 12.05 7.07 -8.57
C GLY A 20 11.99 6.08 -7.39
N GLU A 21 11.06 6.32 -6.47
CA GLU A 21 10.91 5.52 -5.24
C GLU A 21 10.27 4.14 -5.47
N LYS A 22 9.56 3.96 -6.60
CA LYS A 22 8.82 2.74 -6.93
C LYS A 22 9.70 1.50 -6.87
N TRP A 23 9.31 0.52 -6.06
CA TRP A 23 10.02 -0.75 -5.90
C TRP A 23 10.36 -1.41 -7.24
N ARG A 24 11.60 -1.88 -7.39
CA ARG A 24 12.03 -2.77 -8.47
C ARG A 24 12.98 -3.81 -7.88
N ARG A 25 12.81 -5.07 -8.30
CA ARG A 25 13.66 -6.18 -7.84
C ARG A 25 15.13 -5.89 -8.23
N PRO A 26 16.08 -5.89 -7.27
CA PRO A 26 17.49 -5.69 -7.59
C PRO A 26 18.03 -6.93 -8.32
N ARG A 27 18.54 -6.74 -9.55
CA ARG A 27 19.00 -7.84 -10.42
C ARG A 27 20.52 -8.04 -10.43
N GLY A 28 21.29 -6.97 -10.24
CA GLY A 28 22.75 -7.02 -10.37
C GLY A 28 23.42 -8.03 -9.43
N ILE A 29 24.39 -8.78 -9.95
CA ILE A 29 25.05 -9.88 -9.23
C ILE A 29 25.70 -9.37 -7.93
N HIS A 30 26.39 -8.23 -7.99
CA HIS A 30 27.06 -7.59 -6.86
C HIS A 30 26.16 -6.66 -6.03
N SER A 31 24.85 -6.61 -6.31
CA SER A 31 23.93 -5.77 -5.55
C SER A 31 23.90 -6.20 -4.08
N LYS A 32 24.35 -5.31 -3.20
CA LYS A 32 24.35 -5.53 -1.74
C LYS A 32 22.92 -5.65 -1.18
N MET A 33 21.95 -5.04 -1.86
CA MET A 33 20.54 -5.21 -1.54
C MET A 33 20.02 -6.59 -1.96
N ARG A 34 20.36 -7.06 -3.17
CA ARG A 34 20.05 -8.43 -3.62
C ARG A 34 20.66 -9.50 -2.72
N ARG A 35 21.86 -9.22 -2.20
CA ARG A 35 22.58 -10.09 -1.25
C ARG A 35 22.16 -9.90 0.21
N HIS A 36 21.08 -9.15 0.49
CA HIS A 36 20.50 -9.00 1.82
C HIS A 36 21.45 -8.47 2.92
N PHE A 37 22.36 -7.54 2.57
CA PHE A 37 23.22 -6.91 3.57
C PHE A 37 22.40 -6.06 4.56
N LYS A 38 22.70 -6.18 5.87
CA LYS A 38 21.94 -5.56 7.00
C LYS A 38 21.70 -4.06 6.85
N TYR A 39 22.67 -3.31 6.32
CA TYR A 39 22.58 -1.86 6.16
C TYR A 39 21.72 -1.41 4.96
N ARG A 40 21.21 -2.35 4.15
CA ARG A 40 20.32 -2.07 3.03
C ARG A 40 18.87 -2.37 3.40
N ILE A 41 17.94 -1.68 2.74
CA ILE A 41 16.50 -1.95 2.86
C ILE A 41 16.26 -3.42 2.47
N PRO A 42 15.44 -4.18 3.23
CA PRO A 42 15.13 -5.57 2.90
C PRO A 42 14.42 -5.70 1.55
N VAL A 43 14.65 -6.83 0.90
CA VAL A 43 13.98 -7.18 -0.36
C VAL A 43 12.56 -7.66 -0.07
N VAL A 44 11.61 -7.25 -0.89
CA VAL A 44 10.20 -7.68 -0.78
C VAL A 44 10.12 -9.21 -0.82
N GLN A 45 9.45 -9.79 0.19
CA GLN A 45 9.20 -11.22 0.36
C GLN A 45 7.80 -11.46 0.94
N SER A 46 7.26 -12.67 0.79
CA SER A 46 5.94 -13.06 1.32
C SER A 46 5.84 -12.95 2.83
N GLY A 47 6.95 -13.14 3.56
CA GLY A 47 7.00 -13.01 5.03
C GLY A 47 6.70 -11.61 5.57
N PHE A 48 6.76 -10.56 4.74
CA PHE A 48 6.34 -9.21 5.14
C PHE A 48 4.82 -9.00 5.08
N ARG A 49 4.06 -9.98 4.60
CA ARG A 49 2.59 -9.95 4.64
C ARG A 49 2.12 -9.96 6.10
N GLY A 50 0.98 -9.31 6.32
CA GLY A 50 0.34 -9.20 7.63
C GLY A 50 -0.77 -10.22 7.73
N PRO A 51 -1.40 -10.38 8.91
CA PRO A 51 -2.46 -11.35 9.10
C PRO A 51 -3.54 -11.18 8.03
N ALA A 52 -4.05 -12.29 7.48
CA ALA A 52 -4.99 -12.26 6.37
C ALA A 52 -6.27 -11.49 6.73
N ASN A 53 -6.81 -11.76 7.92
CA ASN A 53 -8.10 -11.25 8.40
C ASN A 53 -8.16 -9.72 8.49
N VAL A 54 -7.03 -9.05 8.75
CA VAL A 54 -6.97 -7.58 8.94
C VAL A 54 -6.31 -6.86 7.78
N ARG A 55 -5.95 -7.59 6.72
CA ARG A 55 -5.20 -7.03 5.59
C ARG A 55 -6.15 -6.23 4.70
N GLY A 56 -5.90 -4.93 4.59
CA GLY A 56 -6.69 -4.04 3.73
C GLY A 56 -7.71 -3.20 4.50
N LEU A 57 -7.94 -3.51 5.78
CA LEU A 57 -8.79 -2.69 6.65
C LEU A 57 -8.17 -1.31 6.89
N HIS A 58 -9.03 -0.31 6.99
CA HIS A 58 -8.69 1.03 7.44
C HIS A 58 -8.11 0.96 8.87
N PRO A 59 -7.24 1.89 9.30
CA PRO A 59 -6.77 1.93 10.69
C PRO A 59 -7.87 1.96 11.75
N SER A 60 -9.09 2.41 11.41
CA SER A 60 -10.26 2.35 12.29
C SER A 60 -10.90 0.97 12.42
N GLY A 61 -10.47 -0.02 11.62
CA GLY A 61 -11.00 -1.38 11.63
C GLY A 61 -12.06 -1.67 10.55
N PHE A 62 -12.57 -0.65 9.86
CA PHE A 62 -13.56 -0.85 8.79
C PHE A 62 -12.91 -1.28 7.47
N GLU A 63 -13.65 -2.03 6.67
CA GLU A 63 -13.33 -2.26 5.27
C GLU A 63 -13.75 -1.04 4.43
N GLU A 64 -12.84 -0.50 3.61
CA GLU A 64 -13.16 0.66 2.78
C GLU A 64 -13.87 0.24 1.48
N VAL A 65 -15.09 0.71 1.29
CA VAL A 65 -15.85 0.55 0.05
C VAL A 65 -15.80 1.85 -0.75
N ARG A 66 -15.30 1.79 -1.97
CA ARG A 66 -15.20 2.97 -2.85
C ARG A 66 -16.51 3.16 -3.61
N ILE A 67 -17.11 4.34 -3.46
CA ILE A 67 -18.42 4.67 -4.05
C ILE A 67 -18.34 5.85 -5.01
N ASN A 68 -19.09 5.78 -6.12
CA ASN A 68 -19.21 6.83 -7.13
C ASN A 68 -20.65 7.37 -7.26
N THR A 69 -21.66 6.59 -6.87
CA THR A 69 -23.07 6.94 -7.05
C THR A 69 -23.89 6.71 -5.77
N PRO A 70 -24.99 7.45 -5.55
CA PRO A 70 -25.84 7.25 -4.37
C PRO A 70 -26.44 5.85 -4.27
N LYS A 71 -26.71 5.20 -5.41
CA LYS A 71 -27.27 3.83 -5.45
C LYS A 71 -26.32 2.78 -4.86
N GLU A 72 -25.02 3.02 -4.91
CA GLU A 72 -24.03 2.10 -4.34
C GLU A 72 -24.02 2.15 -2.80
N VAL A 73 -24.59 3.19 -2.19
CA VAL A 73 -24.66 3.35 -0.73
C VAL A 73 -25.59 2.32 -0.08
N GLU A 74 -26.68 1.97 -0.76
CA GLU A 74 -27.70 1.05 -0.24
C GLU A 74 -27.16 -0.38 -0.02
N ASN A 75 -26.07 -0.75 -0.68
CA ASN A 75 -25.47 -2.08 -0.61
C ASN A 75 -24.34 -2.21 0.43
N VAL A 76 -24.11 -1.20 1.28
CA VAL A 76 -23.01 -1.17 2.24
C VAL A 76 -23.51 -1.45 3.66
N ASP A 77 -22.85 -2.36 4.38
CA ASP A 77 -23.14 -2.61 5.80
C ASP A 77 -22.42 -1.59 6.70
N PRO A 78 -23.14 -0.69 7.40
CA PRO A 78 -22.52 0.35 8.22
C PRO A 78 -21.71 -0.17 9.42
N LYS A 79 -21.94 -1.42 9.86
CA LYS A 79 -21.25 -1.98 11.02
C LYS A 79 -19.85 -2.48 10.69
N THR A 80 -19.61 -2.88 9.44
CA THR A 80 -18.36 -3.53 9.01
C THR A 80 -17.60 -2.72 7.97
N GLN A 81 -18.30 -1.87 7.22
CA GLN A 81 -17.76 -1.15 6.08
C GLN A 81 -17.86 0.37 6.24
N ALA A 82 -16.85 1.07 5.73
CA ALA A 82 -16.79 2.52 5.68
C ALA A 82 -16.75 2.99 4.22
N ILE A 83 -17.50 4.04 3.93
CA ILE A 83 -17.63 4.57 2.57
C ILE A 83 -16.49 5.54 2.27
N ARG A 84 -15.81 5.32 1.14
CA ARG A 84 -14.83 6.25 0.57
C ARG A 84 -15.36 6.78 -0.77
N ILE A 85 -15.85 8.02 -0.76
CA ILE A 85 -16.31 8.67 -2.00
C ILE A 85 -15.13 8.88 -2.94
N ALA A 86 -15.27 8.47 -4.20
CA ALA A 86 -14.22 8.63 -5.18
C ALA A 86 -13.94 10.11 -5.47
N ARG A 87 -12.66 10.43 -5.69
CA ARG A 87 -12.19 11.79 -6.01
C ARG A 87 -12.89 12.43 -7.22
N THR A 88 -13.42 11.62 -8.13
CA THR A 88 -14.08 12.07 -9.37
C THR A 88 -15.53 12.53 -9.17
N VAL A 89 -16.13 12.27 -8.01
CA VAL A 89 -17.48 12.75 -7.68
C VAL A 89 -17.41 14.25 -7.39
N GLY A 90 -18.11 15.05 -8.18
CA GLY A 90 -18.21 16.50 -7.95
C GLY A 90 -19.11 16.86 -6.77
N ASP A 91 -18.94 18.06 -6.22
CA ASP A 91 -19.58 18.48 -4.96
C ASP A 91 -21.12 18.45 -4.99
N LYS A 92 -21.75 18.61 -6.17
CA LYS A 92 -23.21 18.47 -6.31
C LYS A 92 -23.72 17.04 -6.06
N LYS A 93 -22.91 16.04 -6.39
CA LYS A 93 -23.25 14.60 -6.26
C LYS A 93 -22.70 13.99 -4.97
N ARG A 94 -21.71 14.64 -4.37
CA ARG A 94 -21.08 14.23 -3.12
C ARG A 94 -22.01 14.49 -1.95
#